data_AF-A0AAD7WXC3-F1
#
_entry.id   AF-A0AAD7WXC3-F1
#
_cell.length_a   1.000
_cell.length_b   1.000
_cell.length_c   1.000
_cell.angle_alpha   90.00
_cell.angle_beta   90.00
_cell.angle_gamma   90.00
#
_symmetry.space_group_name_H-M   'P 1'
#
loop_
_entity.id
_entity.type
_entity.pdbx_description
1 polymer ?
#
loop_
_entity_poly.entity_id
_entity_poly.type
_entity_poly.pdbx_seq_one_letter_code
_entity_poly.pdbx_strand_id
1 'polypeptide(L)'
;MAGLKLAEKEKLTCRDRLPAYMTNLVMMLLMIGVTFAIVFGVILYRISTKAALHMSSNPTTRSNVRLTVKTTAAIINLVVILILDEVYGAIARWLTVLEVPKTDKSFEERLIFKTFILKFVNAFTPIIYIAFFRGRLVGRPGSYLYVFESYRMEECAHGGCLMELCIQLSITMLGKQLIQNNLFEIGVPKLKKLIRYIKSKRRTPQEEENDKKLQRYETDYFLEPFAGLTPEYMEMIIQFGFVTLFVASFPLAPLFALLNNIIEIRLDAKKFVAELRRPVAARAKDIGIWYNILRGIGKVAVIVNAFVIAFTSDFIPRLVYQYMYSSDGSMHGFVNHTLSYFNVSHFQEGFEPLEPDHLGYHVEMCRYKDYREPPWSSTPYEISKEFWAVLAVRLAFVIVFQNVVMLMSDIVDWLIPDIPKDISQQIHKEKILMVELFMKEEQGKMHILDSMGPRAGKDACNNHSPVPRPRSTPHTPTSDY
;
A
#
# COMPACT_ATOMS: atom_id res chain seq x y z
N MET A 1 7.15 52.62 26.42
CA MET A 1 5.93 51.97 25.88
C MET A 1 6.13 51.74 24.39
N ALA A 2 6.68 50.59 24.00
CA ALA A 2 6.68 50.12 22.62
C ALA A 2 5.78 48.89 22.59
N GLY A 3 4.55 49.07 22.12
CA GLY A 3 3.56 48.01 22.02
C GLY A 3 3.99 47.01 20.97
N LEU A 4 4.29 45.79 21.41
CA LEU A 4 4.42 44.62 20.55
C LEU A 4 3.04 44.39 19.89
N LYS A 5 2.85 44.88 18.66
CA LYS A 5 1.69 44.50 17.84
C LYS A 5 1.82 42.99 17.60
N LEU A 6 1.07 42.20 18.37
CA LEU A 6 0.76 40.82 18.03
C LEU A 6 0.16 40.85 16.62
N ALA A 7 0.92 40.36 15.64
CA ALA A 7 0.47 40.23 14.27
C ALA A 7 -0.88 39.52 14.27
N GLU A 8 -1.88 40.20 13.71
CA GLU A 8 -3.23 39.71 13.57
C GLU A 8 -3.15 38.39 12.79
N LYS A 9 -3.60 37.27 13.39
CA LYS A 9 -3.60 35.97 12.71
C LYS A 9 -4.59 36.06 11.55
N GLU A 10 -4.12 36.39 10.36
CA GLU A 10 -4.88 36.29 9.11
C GLU A 10 -5.42 34.86 8.99
N LYS A 11 -6.74 34.72 9.18
CA LYS A 11 -7.43 33.45 8.98
C LYS A 11 -7.70 33.32 7.49
N LEU A 12 -6.84 32.59 6.77
CA LEU A 12 -7.14 32.22 5.38
C LEU A 12 -8.51 31.54 5.31
N THR A 13 -9.39 32.09 4.48
CA THR A 13 -10.77 31.63 4.30
C THR A 13 -10.81 30.34 3.46
N CYS A 14 -11.86 29.54 3.61
CA CYS A 14 -12.04 28.30 2.83
C CYS A 14 -12.05 28.59 1.31
N ARG A 15 -12.56 29.76 0.91
CA ARG A 15 -12.64 30.23 -0.48
C ARG A 15 -11.26 30.49 -1.11
N ASP A 16 -10.27 30.89 -0.31
CA ASP A 16 -8.90 31.15 -0.77
C ASP A 16 -8.10 29.84 -0.93
N ARG A 17 -8.48 28.80 -0.18
CA ARG A 17 -7.87 27.45 -0.25
C ARG A 17 -8.49 26.56 -1.30
N LEU A 18 -9.68 26.88 -1.78
CA LEU A 18 -10.42 26.06 -2.74
C LEU A 18 -9.69 25.90 -4.08
N PRO A 19 -9.06 26.95 -4.67
CA PRO A 19 -8.22 26.80 -5.85
C PRO A 19 -7.04 25.85 -5.61
N ALA A 20 -6.38 25.95 -4.46
CA ALA A 20 -5.26 25.08 -4.10
C ALA A 20 -5.70 23.61 -3.92
N TYR A 21 -6.89 23.36 -3.36
CA TYR A 21 -7.44 22.01 -3.30
C TYR A 21 -7.77 21.44 -4.68
N MET A 22 -8.29 22.27 -5.58
CA MET A 22 -8.60 21.85 -6.95
C MET A 22 -7.33 21.57 -7.75
N THR A 23 -6.29 22.41 -7.65
CA THR A 23 -5.00 22.14 -8.31
C THR A 23 -4.37 20.85 -7.79
N ASN A 24 -4.52 20.55 -6.50
CA ASN A 24 -4.00 19.32 -5.92
C ASN A 24 -4.78 18.09 -6.35
N LEU A 25 -6.11 18.19 -6.45
CA LEU A 25 -6.92 17.10 -6.97
C LEU A 25 -6.53 16.80 -8.43
N VAL A 26 -6.41 17.83 -9.27
CA VAL A 26 -5.99 17.69 -10.66
C VAL A 26 -4.58 17.11 -10.76
N MET A 27 -3.63 17.59 -9.95
CA MET A 27 -2.28 17.07 -9.94
C MET A 27 -2.23 15.61 -9.48
N MET A 28 -2.98 15.23 -8.43
CA MET A 28 -3.08 13.84 -7.98
C MET A 28 -3.65 12.93 -9.08
N LEU A 29 -4.69 13.37 -9.79
CA LEU A 29 -5.25 12.62 -10.92
C LEU A 29 -4.25 12.49 -12.07
N LEU A 30 -3.50 13.55 -12.38
CA LEU A 30 -2.44 13.52 -13.38
C LEU A 30 -1.35 12.51 -13.00
N MET A 31 -0.91 12.51 -11.74
CA MET A 31 0.10 11.57 -11.24
C MET A 31 -0.38 10.12 -11.29
N ILE A 32 -1.66 9.89 -10.97
CA ILE A 32 -2.30 8.59 -11.19
C ILE A 32 -2.29 8.24 -12.69
N GLY A 33 -2.62 9.18 -13.58
CA GLY A 33 -2.51 8.98 -15.03
C GLY A 33 -1.10 8.60 -15.49
N VAL A 34 -0.06 9.22 -14.91
CA VAL A 34 1.34 8.89 -15.18
C VAL A 34 1.65 7.44 -14.77
N THR A 35 1.16 6.95 -13.64
CA THR A 35 1.36 5.53 -13.27
C THR A 35 0.78 4.59 -14.32
N PHE A 36 -0.45 4.86 -14.81
CA PHE A 36 -1.08 4.06 -15.85
C PHE A 36 -0.29 4.11 -17.16
N ALA A 37 0.21 5.28 -17.55
CA ALA A 37 1.05 5.43 -18.73
C ALA A 37 2.37 4.64 -18.62
N ILE A 38 2.99 4.62 -17.45
CA ILE A 38 4.24 3.86 -17.23
C ILE A 38 3.97 2.36 -17.25
N VAL A 39 2.90 1.88 -16.61
CA VAL A 39 2.51 0.47 -16.68
C VAL A 39 2.23 0.07 -18.13
N PHE A 40 1.54 0.92 -18.88
CA PHE A 40 1.33 0.74 -20.31
C PHE A 40 2.65 0.70 -21.10
N GLY A 41 3.63 1.55 -20.76
CA GLY A 41 4.98 1.50 -21.32
C GLY A 41 5.71 0.19 -21.03
N VAL A 42 5.63 -0.35 -19.81
CA VAL A 42 6.19 -1.66 -19.45
C VAL A 42 5.52 -2.79 -20.23
N ILE A 43 4.22 -2.68 -20.53
CA ILE A 43 3.50 -3.63 -21.37
C ILE A 43 4.01 -3.58 -22.81
N LEU A 44 4.17 -2.38 -23.39
CA LEU A 44 4.76 -2.24 -24.72
C LEU A 44 6.17 -2.82 -24.79
N TYR A 45 6.99 -2.61 -23.76
CA TYR A 45 8.31 -3.24 -23.63
C TYR A 45 8.24 -4.77 -23.66
N ARG A 46 7.28 -5.38 -22.94
CA ARG A 46 7.09 -6.84 -22.96
C ARG A 46 6.73 -7.34 -24.35
N ILE A 47 5.81 -6.66 -25.02
CA ILE A 47 5.34 -7.03 -26.36
C ILE A 47 6.50 -6.95 -27.37
N SER A 48 7.23 -5.83 -27.38
CA SER A 48 8.35 -5.63 -28.30
C SER A 48 9.49 -6.61 -28.06
N THR A 49 9.85 -6.86 -26.78
CA THR A 49 10.92 -7.81 -26.43
C THR A 49 10.51 -9.25 -26.75
N LYS A 50 9.24 -9.62 -26.55
CA LYS A 50 8.72 -10.94 -26.94
C LYS A 50 8.83 -11.15 -28.45
N ALA A 51 8.44 -10.15 -29.25
CA ALA A 51 8.57 -10.21 -30.71
C ALA A 51 10.04 -10.30 -31.15
N ALA A 52 10.91 -9.45 -30.60
CA ALA A 52 12.33 -9.43 -30.92
C ALA A 52 13.04 -10.75 -30.59
N LEU A 53 12.74 -11.35 -29.43
CA LEU A 53 13.33 -12.63 -29.02
C LEU A 53 12.81 -13.82 -29.83
N HIS A 54 11.58 -13.75 -30.35
CA HIS A 54 11.04 -14.76 -31.25
C HIS A 54 11.66 -14.69 -32.66
N MET A 55 12.17 -13.51 -33.04
CA MET A 55 12.93 -13.27 -34.27
C MET A 55 14.44 -13.50 -34.12
N SER A 56 14.90 -13.88 -32.91
CA SER A 56 16.33 -14.12 -32.65
C SER A 56 16.81 -15.41 -33.31
N SER A 57 18.00 -15.35 -33.93
CA SER A 57 18.64 -16.49 -34.61
C SER A 57 19.09 -17.61 -33.64
N ASN A 58 19.22 -17.32 -32.34
CA ASN A 58 19.73 -18.29 -31.37
C ASN A 58 18.62 -19.25 -30.86
N PRO A 59 18.74 -20.58 -31.07
CA PRO A 59 17.68 -21.55 -30.77
C PRO A 59 17.44 -21.73 -29.25
N THR A 60 18.47 -21.55 -28.42
CA THR A 60 18.35 -21.60 -26.95
C THR A 60 17.58 -20.42 -26.37
N THR A 61 17.63 -19.27 -27.06
CA THR A 61 16.89 -18.08 -26.67
C THR A 61 15.43 -18.22 -27.08
N ARG A 62 15.17 -18.81 -28.24
CA ARG A 62 13.81 -19.11 -28.76
C ARG A 62 13.02 -20.10 -27.88
N SER A 63 13.67 -21.09 -27.28
CA SER A 63 12.99 -22.03 -26.37
C SER A 63 12.64 -21.43 -25.00
N ASN A 64 13.42 -20.45 -24.53
CA ASN A 64 13.26 -19.85 -23.20
C ASN A 64 12.63 -18.44 -23.22
N VAL A 65 12.21 -17.92 -24.39
CA VAL A 65 11.68 -16.54 -24.54
C VAL A 65 10.65 -16.20 -23.48
N ARG A 66 9.71 -17.13 -23.24
CA ARG A 66 8.61 -16.91 -22.33
C ARG A 66 9.07 -16.67 -20.89
N LEU A 67 10.05 -17.44 -20.41
CA LEU A 67 10.59 -17.29 -19.07
C LEU A 67 11.43 -16.02 -18.97
N THR A 68 12.30 -15.79 -19.94
CA THR A 68 13.19 -14.62 -19.96
C THR A 68 12.39 -13.31 -19.97
N VAL A 69 11.41 -13.15 -20.87
CA VAL A 69 10.59 -11.92 -20.96
C VAL A 69 9.82 -11.67 -19.66
N LYS A 70 9.27 -12.72 -19.05
CA LYS A 70 8.54 -12.59 -17.77
C LYS A 70 9.45 -12.10 -16.65
N THR A 71 10.61 -12.73 -16.50
CA THR A 71 11.56 -12.39 -15.43
C THR A 71 12.16 -11.01 -15.64
N THR A 72 12.64 -10.69 -16.84
CA THR A 72 13.23 -9.37 -17.13
C THR A 72 12.22 -8.25 -16.95
N ALA A 73 10.99 -8.46 -17.42
CA ALA A 73 9.95 -7.44 -17.27
C ALA A 73 9.44 -7.31 -15.83
N ALA A 74 9.47 -8.38 -15.03
CA ALA A 74 9.19 -8.28 -13.59
C ALA A 74 10.25 -7.45 -12.87
N ILE A 75 11.54 -7.63 -13.20
CA ILE A 75 12.66 -6.87 -12.64
C ILE A 75 12.59 -5.40 -13.07
N ILE A 76 12.38 -5.13 -14.35
CA ILE A 76 12.25 -3.74 -14.85
C ILE A 76 11.07 -3.04 -14.17
N ASN A 77 9.94 -3.73 -14.05
CA ASN A 77 8.78 -3.18 -13.34
C ASN A 77 9.11 -2.87 -11.87
N LEU A 78 9.85 -3.75 -11.18
CA LEU A 78 10.30 -3.51 -9.81
C LEU A 78 11.20 -2.26 -9.72
N VAL A 79 12.19 -2.12 -10.60
CA VAL A 79 13.09 -0.95 -10.63
C VAL A 79 12.30 0.34 -10.87
N VAL A 80 11.35 0.32 -11.81
CA VAL A 80 10.49 1.46 -12.11
C VAL A 80 9.64 1.85 -10.91
N ILE A 81 9.04 0.87 -10.21
CA ILE A 81 8.27 1.11 -8.97
C ILE A 81 9.14 1.79 -7.92
N LEU A 82 10.37 1.31 -7.70
CA LEU A 82 11.30 1.90 -6.72
C LEU A 82 11.65 3.35 -7.03
N ILE A 83 11.92 3.67 -8.30
CA ILE A 83 12.24 5.05 -8.72
C ILE A 83 11.02 5.96 -8.54
N LEU A 84 9.83 5.50 -8.94
CA LEU A 84 8.60 6.28 -8.82
C LEU A 84 8.18 6.51 -7.38
N ASP A 85 8.40 5.55 -6.47
CA ASP A 85 8.07 5.70 -5.05
C ASP A 85 8.80 6.90 -4.41
N GLU A 86 10.07 7.13 -4.78
CA GLU A 86 10.85 8.29 -4.33
C GLU A 86 10.36 9.61 -4.95
N VAL A 87 10.11 9.60 -6.26
CA VAL A 87 9.59 10.76 -6.99
C VAL A 87 8.23 11.18 -6.42
N TYR A 88 7.33 10.23 -6.16
CA TYR A 88 6.02 10.49 -5.57
C TYR A 88 6.10 10.96 -4.13
N GLY A 89 7.06 10.48 -3.34
CA GLY A 89 7.32 11.02 -2.00
C GLY A 89 7.77 12.48 -2.03
N ALA A 90 8.63 12.85 -2.97
CA ALA A 90 9.08 14.24 -3.15
C ALA A 90 7.94 15.15 -3.62
N ILE A 91 7.15 14.71 -4.61
CA ILE A 91 6.03 15.49 -5.16
C ILE A 91 4.92 15.64 -4.11
N ALA A 92 4.60 14.59 -3.35
CA ALA A 92 3.59 14.68 -2.29
C ALA A 92 3.98 15.71 -1.23
N ARG A 93 5.26 15.75 -0.81
CA ARG A 93 5.78 16.79 0.09
C ARG A 93 5.61 18.17 -0.50
N TRP A 94 6.08 18.38 -1.74
CA TRP A 94 5.93 19.67 -2.42
C TRP A 94 4.47 20.12 -2.51
N LEU A 95 3.57 19.21 -2.89
CA LEU A 95 2.13 19.49 -3.01
C LEU A 95 1.51 19.86 -1.65
N THR A 96 1.94 19.22 -0.56
CA THR A 96 1.47 19.58 0.78
C THR A 96 1.98 20.91 1.29
N VAL A 97 3.20 21.32 0.90
CA VAL A 97 3.70 22.67 1.24
C VAL A 97 2.85 23.74 0.56
N LEU A 98 2.45 23.52 -0.69
CA LEU A 98 1.57 24.42 -1.43
C LEU A 98 0.17 24.57 -0.81
N GLU A 99 -0.32 23.58 -0.06
CA GLU A 99 -1.63 23.66 0.62
C GLU A 99 -1.66 24.60 1.83
N VAL A 100 -0.49 24.97 2.36
CA VAL A 100 -0.32 25.78 3.57
C VAL A 100 -1.29 25.33 4.69
N PRO A 101 -1.16 24.10 5.21
CA PRO A 101 -2.01 23.61 6.29
C PRO A 101 -1.77 24.40 7.58
N LYS A 102 -2.80 24.45 8.43
CA LYS A 102 -2.82 25.30 9.63
C LYS A 102 -1.98 24.77 10.80
N THR A 103 -1.77 23.46 10.87
CA THR A 103 -1.11 22.77 11.97
C THR A 103 -0.24 21.64 11.45
N ASP A 104 0.83 21.32 12.16
CA ASP A 104 1.74 20.21 11.79
C ASP A 104 0.99 18.88 11.74
N LYS A 105 0.05 18.64 12.66
CA LYS A 105 -0.82 17.47 12.59
C LYS A 105 -1.62 17.40 11.29
N SER A 106 -2.19 18.52 10.84
CA SER A 106 -2.92 18.56 9.57
C SER A 106 -1.98 18.48 8.36
N PHE A 107 -0.73 18.90 8.48
CA PHE A 107 0.29 18.71 7.45
C PHE A 107 0.60 17.22 7.28
N GLU A 108 0.93 16.55 8.39
CA GLU A 108 1.26 15.12 8.40
C GLU A 108 0.11 14.25 7.91
N GLU A 109 -1.13 14.45 8.40
CA GLU A 109 -2.29 13.65 7.96
C GLU A 109 -2.54 13.75 6.46
N ARG A 110 -2.39 14.95 5.88
CA ARG A 110 -2.58 15.19 4.45
C ARG A 110 -1.41 14.65 3.61
N LEU A 111 -0.18 14.74 4.13
CA LEU A 111 1.00 14.19 3.48
C LEU A 111 0.92 12.67 3.44
N ILE A 112 0.57 12.03 4.55
CA ILE A 112 0.36 10.58 4.66
C ILE A 112 -0.69 10.14 3.65
N PHE A 113 -1.86 10.78 3.62
CA PHE A 113 -2.94 10.38 2.72
C PHE A 113 -2.55 10.49 1.24
N LYS A 114 -1.92 11.59 0.82
CA LYS A 114 -1.47 11.77 -0.58
C LYS A 114 -0.39 10.78 -0.97
N THR A 115 0.62 10.63 -0.11
CA THR A 115 1.74 9.71 -0.36
C THR A 115 1.23 8.27 -0.42
N PHE A 116 0.29 7.91 0.45
CA PHE A 116 -0.35 6.60 0.44
C PHE A 116 -1.05 6.32 -0.87
N ILE A 117 -1.92 7.22 -1.36
CA ILE A 117 -2.64 7.02 -2.63
C ILE A 117 -1.66 6.82 -3.80
N LEU A 118 -0.64 7.67 -3.91
CA LEU A 118 0.33 7.56 -5.01
C LEU A 118 1.13 6.26 -4.94
N LYS A 119 1.64 5.89 -3.76
CA LYS A 119 2.38 4.63 -3.57
C LYS A 119 1.49 3.41 -3.75
N PHE A 120 0.23 3.46 -3.30
CA PHE A 120 -0.75 2.40 -3.49
C PHE A 120 -1.02 2.18 -4.97
N VAL A 121 -1.35 3.22 -5.72
CA VAL A 121 -1.59 3.10 -7.17
C VAL A 121 -0.34 2.60 -7.88
N ASN A 122 0.85 3.12 -7.56
CA ASN A 122 2.10 2.66 -8.15
C ASN A 122 2.36 1.17 -7.92
N ALA A 123 2.21 0.72 -6.66
CA ALA A 123 2.48 -0.66 -6.27
C ALA A 123 1.46 -1.65 -6.84
N PHE A 124 0.17 -1.29 -6.84
CA PHE A 124 -0.91 -2.22 -7.18
C PHE A 124 -1.36 -2.17 -8.65
N THR A 125 -1.12 -1.09 -9.40
CA THR A 125 -1.56 -0.98 -10.80
C THR A 125 -1.02 -2.09 -11.70
N PRO A 126 0.28 -2.45 -11.68
CA PRO A 126 0.79 -3.56 -12.50
C PRO A 126 0.12 -4.91 -12.16
N ILE A 127 -0.21 -5.12 -10.89
CA ILE A 127 -0.82 -6.34 -10.37
C ILE A 127 -2.31 -6.40 -10.79
N ILE A 128 -3.04 -5.30 -10.59
CA ILE A 128 -4.44 -5.13 -11.03
C ILE A 128 -4.55 -5.34 -12.54
N TYR A 129 -3.60 -4.81 -13.32
CA TYR A 129 -3.55 -5.05 -14.77
C TYR A 129 -3.44 -6.55 -15.10
N ILE A 130 -2.47 -7.24 -14.50
CA ILE A 130 -2.27 -8.68 -14.74
C ILE A 130 -3.48 -9.50 -14.30
N ALA A 131 -4.14 -9.12 -13.20
CA ALA A 131 -5.28 -9.83 -12.66
C ALA A 131 -6.56 -9.66 -13.51
N PHE A 132 -6.86 -8.44 -13.97
CA PHE A 132 -8.18 -8.12 -14.51
C PHE A 132 -8.21 -7.79 -16.01
N PHE A 133 -7.15 -7.19 -16.56
CA PHE A 133 -7.16 -6.68 -17.92
C PHE A 133 -6.41 -7.59 -18.90
N ARG A 134 -5.42 -8.32 -18.39
CA ARG A 134 -4.58 -9.19 -19.22
C ARG A 134 -5.35 -10.37 -19.81
N GLY A 135 -5.19 -10.60 -21.12
CA GLY A 135 -5.82 -11.72 -21.83
C GLY A 135 -7.34 -11.62 -22.02
N ARG A 136 -7.98 -10.52 -21.60
CA ARG A 136 -9.45 -10.31 -21.74
C ARG A 136 -9.84 -9.57 -23.02
N LEU A 137 -8.97 -8.68 -23.50
CA LEU A 137 -9.27 -7.75 -24.61
C LEU A 137 -8.54 -8.14 -25.91
N VAL A 138 -8.24 -9.42 -26.12
CA VAL A 138 -7.39 -9.88 -27.24
C VAL A 138 -8.19 -10.04 -28.55
N GLY A 139 -9.50 -10.23 -28.46
CA GLY A 139 -10.37 -10.51 -29.61
C GLY A 139 -10.37 -11.99 -29.97
N ARG A 140 -10.41 -12.31 -31.26
CA ARG A 140 -10.40 -13.69 -31.78
C ARG A 140 -9.29 -13.89 -32.82
N PRO A 141 -8.82 -15.12 -33.04
CA PRO A 141 -8.01 -15.42 -34.22
C PRO A 141 -8.73 -14.96 -35.50
N GLY A 142 -8.01 -14.26 -36.38
CA GLY A 142 -8.54 -13.63 -37.60
C GLY A 142 -8.98 -12.16 -37.45
N SER A 143 -9.25 -11.68 -36.23
CA SER A 143 -9.50 -10.24 -35.97
C SER A 143 -9.04 -9.87 -34.56
N TYR A 144 -7.74 -9.66 -34.39
CA TYR A 144 -7.15 -9.25 -33.12
C TYR A 144 -7.34 -7.75 -32.89
N LEU A 145 -7.43 -7.35 -31.62
CA LEU A 145 -7.38 -5.94 -31.25
C LEU A 145 -5.92 -5.49 -31.20
N TYR A 146 -5.53 -4.64 -32.15
CA TYR A 146 -4.19 -4.04 -32.19
C TYR A 146 -4.19 -2.72 -31.46
N VAL A 147 -3.17 -2.52 -30.63
CA VAL A 147 -2.93 -1.25 -29.96
C VAL A 147 -1.92 -0.46 -30.78
N PHE A 148 -2.28 0.77 -31.14
CA PHE A 148 -1.53 1.62 -32.08
C PHE A 148 -1.24 0.93 -33.43
N GLU A 149 -2.21 0.14 -33.93
CA GLU A 149 -2.19 -0.58 -35.23
C GLU A 149 -1.05 -1.60 -35.45
N SER A 150 -0.03 -1.63 -34.60
CA SER A 150 1.21 -2.39 -34.85
C SER A 150 1.45 -3.52 -33.85
N TYR A 151 0.84 -3.47 -32.66
CA TYR A 151 1.15 -4.40 -31.57
C TYR A 151 -0.06 -5.22 -31.13
N ARG A 152 0.07 -6.56 -31.15
CA ARG A 152 -0.94 -7.50 -30.66
C ARG A 152 -0.97 -7.49 -29.12
N MET A 153 -2.17 -7.43 -28.55
CA MET A 153 -2.40 -7.51 -27.11
C MET A 153 -1.92 -8.84 -26.50
N GLU A 154 -1.44 -8.80 -25.26
CA GLU A 154 -0.88 -9.98 -24.59
C GLU A 154 -1.93 -11.04 -24.22
N GLU A 155 -1.56 -12.30 -24.47
CA GLU A 155 -2.32 -13.49 -24.08
C GLU A 155 -1.80 -14.12 -22.79
N CYS A 156 -2.72 -14.71 -22.02
CA CYS A 156 -2.37 -15.53 -20.86
C CYS A 156 -1.83 -16.91 -21.27
N ALA A 157 -1.16 -17.59 -20.34
CA ALA A 157 -0.84 -19.02 -20.48
C ALA A 157 -2.09 -19.89 -20.62
N HIS A 158 -1.92 -21.09 -21.19
CA HIS A 158 -2.91 -22.16 -21.10
C HIS A 158 -3.27 -22.49 -19.63
N GLY A 159 -2.31 -22.41 -18.71
CA GLY A 159 -2.52 -22.56 -17.26
C GLY A 159 -3.12 -21.33 -16.54
N GLY A 160 -3.54 -20.30 -17.29
CA GLY A 160 -4.11 -19.06 -16.75
C GLY A 160 -3.07 -17.98 -16.41
N CYS A 161 -3.56 -16.80 -16.04
CA CYS A 161 -2.74 -15.66 -15.62
C CYS A 161 -2.44 -15.64 -14.11
N LEU A 162 -3.06 -16.52 -13.32
CA LEU A 162 -2.92 -16.56 -11.86
C LEU A 162 -1.49 -16.91 -11.43
N MET A 163 -0.82 -17.86 -12.09
CA MET A 163 0.58 -18.18 -11.81
C MET A 163 1.52 -16.99 -12.10
N GLU A 164 1.24 -16.23 -13.15
CA GLU A 164 2.03 -15.04 -13.49
C GLU A 164 1.81 -13.91 -12.47
N LEU A 165 0.58 -13.78 -11.96
CA LEU A 165 0.23 -12.87 -10.87
C LEU A 165 0.98 -13.26 -9.58
N CYS A 166 1.00 -14.53 -9.20
CA CYS A 166 1.70 -15.02 -8.01
C CYS A 166 3.22 -14.76 -8.08
N ILE A 167 3.83 -14.99 -9.23
CA ILE A 167 5.25 -14.71 -9.44
C ILE A 167 5.51 -13.20 -9.34
N GLN A 168 4.68 -12.37 -9.97
CA GLN A 168 4.81 -10.92 -9.89
C GLN A 168 4.68 -10.43 -8.44
N LEU A 169 3.65 -10.89 -7.71
CA LEU A 169 3.43 -10.57 -6.29
C LEU A 169 4.60 -10.99 -5.42
N SER A 170 5.12 -12.20 -5.63
CA SER A 170 6.28 -12.70 -4.90
C SER A 170 7.51 -11.84 -5.15
N ILE A 171 7.79 -11.49 -6.42
CA ILE A 171 8.93 -10.64 -6.79
C ILE A 171 8.76 -9.23 -6.26
N THR A 172 7.57 -8.63 -6.31
CA THR A 172 7.36 -7.26 -5.82
C THR A 172 7.38 -7.18 -4.30
N MET A 173 6.77 -8.13 -3.60
CA MET A 173 6.72 -8.16 -2.13
C MET A 173 8.08 -8.56 -1.54
N LEU A 174 8.69 -9.65 -2.01
CA LEU A 174 10.00 -10.09 -1.53
C LEU A 174 11.11 -9.17 -2.05
N GLY A 175 11.02 -8.71 -3.29
CA GLY A 175 12.05 -7.86 -3.89
C GLY A 175 12.11 -6.49 -3.23
N LYS A 176 10.96 -5.85 -2.96
CA LYS A 176 10.94 -4.58 -2.24
C LYS A 176 11.50 -4.75 -0.82
N GLN A 177 11.07 -5.76 -0.07
CA GLN A 177 11.59 -6.01 1.28
C GLN A 177 13.07 -6.40 1.29
N LEU A 178 13.51 -7.33 0.43
CA LEU A 178 14.90 -7.77 0.38
C LEU A 178 15.83 -6.64 -0.04
N ILE A 179 15.43 -5.82 -1.03
CA ILE A 179 16.24 -4.71 -1.51
C ILE A 179 16.28 -3.60 -0.46
N GLN A 180 15.14 -3.19 0.11
CA GLN A 180 15.12 -2.12 1.09
C GLN A 180 15.80 -2.54 2.42
N ASN A 181 15.47 -3.71 2.98
CA ASN A 181 16.08 -4.19 4.24
C ASN A 181 17.57 -4.51 4.12
N ASN A 182 17.98 -5.29 3.10
CA ASN A 182 19.39 -5.69 3.02
C ASN A 182 20.29 -4.58 2.48
N LEU A 183 19.81 -3.74 1.54
CA LEU A 183 20.66 -2.75 0.89
C LEU A 183 20.76 -1.45 1.70
N PHE A 184 19.64 -0.92 2.20
CA PHE A 184 19.65 0.35 2.93
C PHE A 184 19.89 0.14 4.44
N GLU A 185 19.23 -0.81 5.08
CA GLU A 185 19.35 -0.98 6.54
C GLU A 185 20.56 -1.80 6.98
N ILE A 186 20.91 -2.88 6.28
CA ILE A 186 22.12 -3.65 6.60
C ILE A 186 23.34 -3.10 5.85
N GLY A 187 23.14 -2.63 4.62
CA GLY A 187 24.20 -2.15 3.75
C GLY A 187 24.78 -0.80 4.16
N VAL A 188 23.96 0.21 4.49
CA VAL A 188 24.46 1.55 4.86
C VAL A 188 25.36 1.52 6.12
N PRO A 189 25.03 0.79 7.20
CA PRO A 189 25.87 0.74 8.39
C PRO A 189 27.19 0.01 8.14
N LYS A 190 27.16 -1.07 7.36
CA LYS A 190 28.36 -1.82 6.97
C LYS A 190 29.24 -1.00 6.02
N LEU A 191 28.65 -0.25 5.09
CA LEU A 191 29.36 0.66 4.20
C LEU A 191 29.96 1.84 4.99
N LYS A 192 29.21 2.46 5.92
CA LYS A 192 29.74 3.47 6.85
C LYS A 192 30.87 2.93 7.71
N LYS A 193 30.81 1.66 8.14
CA LYS A 193 31.91 0.99 8.87
C LYS A 193 33.13 0.74 7.97
N LEU A 194 32.92 0.31 6.73
CA LEU A 194 33.98 0.11 5.74
C LEU A 194 34.66 1.43 5.38
N ILE A 195 33.89 2.50 5.16
CA ILE A 195 34.40 3.86 4.93
C ILE A 195 35.18 4.35 6.15
N ARG A 196 34.68 4.14 7.38
CA ARG A 196 35.42 4.46 8.62
C ARG A 196 36.72 3.65 8.75
N TYR A 197 36.73 2.38 8.37
CA TYR A 197 37.92 1.53 8.38
C TYR A 197 38.96 2.01 7.36
N ILE A 198 38.54 2.32 6.13
CA ILE A 198 39.42 2.88 5.09
C ILE A 198 39.96 4.26 5.53
N LYS A 199 39.12 5.09 6.16
CA LYS A 199 39.54 6.39 6.70
C LYS A 199 40.54 6.21 7.84
N SER A 200 40.27 5.34 8.83
CA SER A 200 41.16 5.01 9.96
C SER A 200 42.52 4.48 9.50
N LYS A 201 42.57 3.63 8.47
CA LYS A 201 43.84 3.17 7.88
C LYS A 201 44.68 4.30 7.24
N ARG A 202 44.06 5.45 6.97
CA ARG A 202 44.68 6.66 6.42
C ARG A 202 44.91 7.75 7.47
N ARG A 203 44.51 7.55 8.73
CA ARG A 203 44.62 8.54 9.83
C ARG A 203 45.96 8.45 10.55
N THR A 204 46.44 9.59 11.02
CA THR A 204 47.62 9.69 11.89
C THR A 204 47.25 9.32 13.35
N PRO A 205 48.21 8.85 14.18
CA PRO A 205 47.94 8.42 15.57
C PRO A 205 47.25 9.48 16.44
N GLN A 206 47.50 10.75 16.13
CA GLN A 206 46.96 11.92 16.84
C GLN A 206 45.45 12.13 16.61
N GLU A 207 44.91 11.68 15.45
CA GLU A 207 43.48 11.74 15.18
C GLU A 207 42.69 10.62 15.91
N GLU A 208 43.32 9.48 16.19
CA GLU A 208 42.68 8.39 16.94
C GLU A 208 42.52 8.71 18.44
N GLU A 209 43.42 9.52 19.01
CA GLU A 209 43.33 9.96 20.40
C GLU A 209 42.23 11.03 20.60
N ASN A 210 42.03 11.90 19.61
CA ASN A 210 40.92 12.86 19.60
C ASN A 210 39.55 12.19 19.43
N ASP A 211 39.43 11.16 18.58
CA ASP A 211 38.17 10.41 18.44
C ASP A 211 37.80 9.65 19.74
N LYS A 212 38.78 9.22 20.54
CA LYS A 212 38.52 8.61 21.87
C LYS A 212 38.11 9.63 22.93
N LYS A 213 38.40 10.92 22.71
CA LYS A 213 38.00 12.04 23.57
C LYS A 213 36.71 12.73 23.13
N LEU A 214 36.07 12.27 22.04
CA LEU A 214 34.80 12.81 21.56
C LEU A 214 33.77 12.84 22.68
N GLN A 215 33.19 14.02 22.88
CA GLN A 215 32.16 14.20 23.88
C GLN A 215 30.86 13.56 23.39
N ARG A 216 29.98 13.18 24.33
CA ARG A 216 28.75 12.41 23.98
C ARG A 216 27.88 13.12 22.95
N TYR A 217 27.73 14.44 23.04
CA TYR A 217 26.95 15.21 22.07
C TYR A 217 27.58 15.24 20.67
N GLU A 218 28.91 15.15 20.56
CA GLU A 218 29.63 15.12 19.28
C GLU A 218 29.41 13.78 18.59
N THR A 219 29.42 12.69 19.36
CA THR A 219 29.09 11.35 18.87
C THR A 219 27.66 11.31 18.33
N ASP A 220 26.70 11.87 19.08
CA ASP A 220 25.29 11.93 18.67
C ASP A 220 25.10 12.84 17.44
N TYR A 221 25.91 13.89 17.27
CA TYR A 221 25.85 14.75 16.08
C TYR A 221 26.30 14.02 14.80
N PHE A 222 27.10 12.96 14.87
CA PHE A 222 27.43 12.18 13.67
C PHE A 222 26.34 11.19 13.25
N LEU A 223 25.32 10.95 14.09
CA LEU A 223 24.18 10.10 13.77
C LEU A 223 23.16 10.84 12.87
N GLU A 224 22.34 10.09 12.15
CA GLU A 224 21.31 10.66 11.27
C GLU A 224 20.13 11.23 12.07
N PRO A 225 19.56 12.36 11.65
CA PRO A 225 18.37 12.91 12.29
C PRO A 225 17.16 12.00 12.03
N PHE A 226 16.28 11.91 13.03
CA PHE A 226 15.04 11.17 12.92
C PHE A 226 14.07 11.85 11.94
N ALA A 227 13.64 11.14 10.89
CA ALA A 227 12.81 11.66 9.80
C ALA A 227 11.29 11.41 9.97
N GLY A 228 10.84 11.00 11.17
CA GLY A 228 9.46 10.63 11.44
C GLY A 228 9.22 9.12 11.36
N LEU A 229 7.98 8.70 11.65
CA LEU A 229 7.53 7.29 11.56
C LEU A 229 6.75 6.99 10.28
N THR A 230 6.52 8.00 9.43
CA THR A 230 5.60 7.88 8.30
C THR A 230 6.11 6.94 7.21
N PRO A 231 7.41 6.89 6.87
CA PRO A 231 7.93 5.89 5.93
C PRO A 231 7.78 4.45 6.45
N GLU A 232 8.04 4.22 7.73
CA GLU A 232 7.97 2.89 8.38
C GLU A 232 6.54 2.36 8.39
N TYR A 233 5.56 3.20 8.79
CA TYR A 233 4.14 2.82 8.70
C TYR A 233 3.69 2.61 7.25
N MET A 234 4.18 3.41 6.30
CA MET A 234 3.82 3.29 4.90
C MET A 234 4.21 1.92 4.34
N GLU A 235 5.41 1.45 4.67
CA GLU A 235 5.89 0.13 4.25
C GLU A 235 5.01 -1.00 4.77
N MET A 236 4.74 -0.98 6.08
CA MET A 236 3.89 -1.97 6.75
C MET A 236 2.46 -2.01 6.18
N ILE A 237 1.89 -0.85 5.85
CA ILE A 237 0.51 -0.76 5.35
C ILE A 237 0.41 -1.20 3.88
N ILE A 238 1.43 -0.91 3.07
CA ILE A 238 1.51 -1.46 1.72
C ILE A 238 1.68 -2.98 1.75
N GLN A 239 2.47 -3.52 2.68
CA GLN A 239 2.59 -4.96 2.92
C GLN A 239 1.25 -5.58 3.35
N PHE A 240 0.51 -4.95 4.26
CA PHE A 240 -0.85 -5.36 4.61
C PHE A 240 -1.79 -5.38 3.39
N GLY A 241 -1.65 -4.41 2.48
CA GLY A 241 -2.36 -4.39 1.21
C GLY A 241 -2.02 -5.58 0.31
N PHE A 242 -0.73 -5.94 0.17
CA PHE A 242 -0.33 -7.13 -0.60
C PHE A 242 -0.91 -8.42 -0.03
N VAL A 243 -0.93 -8.56 1.29
CA VAL A 243 -1.49 -9.73 1.96
C VAL A 243 -3.00 -9.80 1.77
N THR A 244 -3.74 -8.71 2.03
CA THR A 244 -5.20 -8.74 2.07
C THR A 244 -5.86 -8.70 0.70
N LEU A 245 -5.39 -7.85 -0.23
CA LEU A 245 -6.04 -7.63 -1.53
C LEU A 245 -5.92 -8.83 -2.48
N PHE A 246 -4.86 -9.64 -2.35
CA PHE A 246 -4.52 -10.70 -3.30
C PHE A 246 -4.37 -12.10 -2.68
N VAL A 247 -4.83 -12.30 -1.44
CA VAL A 247 -4.73 -13.60 -0.74
C VAL A 247 -5.38 -14.74 -1.51
N ALA A 248 -6.49 -14.47 -2.20
CA ALA A 248 -7.20 -15.49 -2.98
C ALA A 248 -6.36 -16.04 -4.15
N SER A 249 -5.39 -15.26 -4.63
CA SER A 249 -4.44 -15.69 -5.66
C SER A 249 -3.20 -16.33 -5.08
N PHE A 250 -2.66 -15.78 -3.98
CA PHE A 250 -1.40 -16.21 -3.40
C PHE A 250 -1.54 -16.51 -1.90
N PRO A 251 -1.86 -17.77 -1.52
CA PRO A 251 -2.15 -18.13 -0.13
C PRO A 251 -0.92 -18.12 0.79
N LEU A 252 0.30 -18.17 0.24
CA LEU A 252 1.54 -18.10 1.02
C LEU A 252 1.96 -16.66 1.39
N ALA A 253 1.22 -15.63 0.95
CA ALA A 253 1.53 -14.23 1.25
C ALA A 253 1.67 -13.94 2.76
N PRO A 254 0.76 -14.42 3.64
CA PRO A 254 0.88 -14.18 5.08
C PRO A 254 2.16 -14.77 5.70
N LEU A 255 2.64 -15.92 5.18
CA LEU A 255 3.87 -16.54 5.67
C LEU A 255 5.09 -15.67 5.38
N PHE A 256 5.19 -15.15 4.16
CA PHE A 256 6.28 -14.23 3.79
C PHE A 256 6.18 -12.91 4.54
N ALA A 257 4.97 -12.38 4.75
CA ALA A 257 4.76 -11.20 5.57
C ALA A 257 5.19 -11.42 7.03
N LEU A 258 4.92 -12.59 7.60
CA LEU A 258 5.36 -12.94 8.95
C LEU A 258 6.88 -12.98 9.06
N LEU A 259 7.56 -13.63 8.12
CA LEU A 259 9.03 -13.70 8.09
C LEU A 259 9.65 -12.30 7.96
N ASN A 260 9.09 -11.46 7.09
CA ASN A 260 9.50 -10.08 6.95
C ASN A 260 9.33 -9.32 8.26
N ASN A 261 8.15 -9.38 8.90
CA ASN A 261 7.87 -8.68 10.16
C ASN A 261 8.80 -9.10 11.30
N ILE A 262 9.18 -10.38 11.38
CA ILE A 262 10.13 -10.88 12.41
C ILE A 262 11.51 -10.23 12.24
N ILE A 263 11.98 -10.11 10.99
CA ILE A 263 13.26 -9.47 10.68
C ILE A 263 13.14 -7.95 10.90
N GLU A 264 12.06 -7.35 10.43
CA GLU A 264 11.78 -5.91 10.47
C GLU A 264 11.81 -5.37 11.89
N ILE A 265 11.10 -6.00 12.83
CA ILE A 265 11.08 -5.58 14.23
C ILE A 265 12.50 -5.49 14.82
N ARG A 266 13.40 -6.39 14.42
CA ARG A 266 14.79 -6.41 14.91
C ARG A 266 15.66 -5.37 14.21
N LEU A 267 15.46 -5.16 12.91
CA LEU A 267 16.20 -4.15 12.15
C LEU A 267 15.80 -2.74 12.56
N ASP A 268 14.49 -2.45 12.65
CA ASP A 268 13.97 -1.18 13.16
C ASP A 268 14.50 -0.88 14.56
N ALA A 269 14.43 -1.85 15.48
CA ALA A 269 14.95 -1.67 16.84
C ALA A 269 16.44 -1.33 16.84
N LYS A 270 17.23 -1.98 15.98
CA LYS A 270 18.66 -1.69 15.83
C LYS A 270 18.90 -0.30 15.23
N LYS A 271 18.14 0.10 14.21
CA LYS A 271 18.19 1.42 13.59
C LYS A 271 17.94 2.52 14.63
N PHE A 272 16.89 2.37 15.44
CA PHE A 272 16.57 3.31 16.53
C PHE A 272 17.62 3.39 17.63
N VAL A 273 18.27 2.27 17.97
CA VAL A 273 19.24 2.22 19.08
C VAL A 273 20.65 2.63 18.65
N ALA A 274 21.06 2.33 17.41
CA ALA A 274 22.45 2.43 16.99
C ALA A 274 22.75 3.48 15.90
N GLU A 275 21.75 3.94 15.15
CA GLU A 275 21.98 4.69 13.89
C GLU A 275 21.31 6.06 13.85
N LEU A 276 20.20 6.21 14.56
CA LEU A 276 19.43 7.45 14.62
C LEU A 276 19.74 8.24 15.90
N ARG A 277 19.65 9.57 15.77
CA ARG A 277 19.59 10.46 16.95
C ARG A 277 18.29 10.23 17.70
N ARG A 278 18.36 10.35 19.04
CA ARG A 278 17.20 10.17 19.91
C ARG A 278 16.07 11.15 19.53
N PRO A 279 14.87 10.64 19.17
CA PRO A 279 13.73 11.50 18.86
C PRO A 279 13.16 12.16 20.12
N VAL A 280 12.48 13.29 19.94
CA VAL A 280 11.72 13.94 21.01
C VAL A 280 10.46 13.12 21.28
N ALA A 281 10.22 12.75 22.54
CA ALA A 281 9.08 11.94 22.91
C ALA A 281 7.77 12.74 22.76
N ALA A 282 7.00 12.43 21.72
CA ALA A 282 5.65 12.94 21.52
C ALA A 282 4.62 11.96 22.08
N ARG A 283 3.59 12.47 22.76
CA ARG A 283 2.47 11.65 23.26
C ARG A 283 1.35 11.63 22.23
N ALA A 284 1.00 10.44 21.75
CA ALA A 284 -0.15 10.20 20.87
C ALA A 284 -1.06 9.14 21.50
N LYS A 285 -2.37 9.26 21.28
CA LYS A 285 -3.38 8.33 21.80
C LYS A 285 -3.62 7.13 20.87
N ASP A 286 -3.38 7.32 19.57
CA ASP A 286 -3.73 6.41 18.49
C ASP A 286 -2.67 6.47 17.37
N ILE A 287 -2.72 5.50 16.46
CA ILE A 287 -1.91 5.49 15.23
C ILE A 287 -2.35 6.59 14.23
N GLY A 288 -3.45 7.29 14.49
CA GLY A 288 -3.96 8.37 13.65
C GLY A 288 -4.62 7.89 12.35
N ILE A 289 -4.34 8.60 11.25
CA ILE A 289 -4.97 8.38 9.93
C ILE A 289 -4.78 6.95 9.38
N TRP A 290 -3.72 6.27 9.81
CA TRP A 290 -3.42 4.90 9.40
C TRP A 290 -4.52 3.90 9.72
N TYR A 291 -5.27 4.09 10.82
CA TYR A 291 -6.42 3.23 11.14
C TYR A 291 -7.51 3.32 10.07
N ASN A 292 -7.82 4.54 9.61
CA ASN A 292 -8.81 4.75 8.56
C ASN A 292 -8.35 4.14 7.23
N ILE A 293 -7.05 4.23 6.93
CA ILE A 293 -6.45 3.61 5.74
C ILE A 293 -6.56 2.08 5.82
N LEU A 294 -6.19 1.46 6.94
CA LEU A 294 -6.31 0.01 7.15
C LEU A 294 -7.75 -0.47 7.00
N ARG A 295 -8.71 0.23 7.62
CA ARG A 295 -10.14 -0.05 7.49
C ARG A 295 -10.61 0.07 6.03
N GLY A 296 -10.12 1.08 5.31
CA GLY A 296 -10.39 1.26 3.88
C GLY A 296 -9.86 0.11 3.03
N ILE A 297 -8.59 -0.26 3.21
CA ILE A 297 -7.95 -1.39 2.51
C ILE A 297 -8.72 -2.68 2.79
N GLY A 298 -9.09 -2.95 4.05
CA GLY A 298 -9.85 -4.16 4.42
C GLY A 298 -11.18 -4.27 3.68
N LYS A 299 -11.94 -3.19 3.55
CA LYS A 299 -13.20 -3.18 2.78
C LYS A 299 -12.97 -3.36 1.28
N VAL A 300 -11.95 -2.71 0.72
CA VAL A 300 -11.57 -2.88 -0.70
C VAL A 300 -11.10 -4.31 -0.96
N ALA A 301 -10.44 -4.96 -0.01
CA ALA A 301 -9.94 -6.33 -0.13
C ALA A 301 -11.06 -7.35 -0.39
N VAL A 302 -12.23 -7.17 0.23
CA VAL A 302 -13.39 -8.05 0.00
C VAL A 302 -13.81 -7.98 -1.48
N ILE A 303 -13.89 -6.75 -2.02
CA ILE A 303 -14.28 -6.52 -3.42
C ILE A 303 -13.22 -7.10 -4.35
N VAL A 304 -11.94 -6.77 -4.15
CA VAL A 304 -10.86 -7.23 -5.03
C VAL A 304 -10.76 -8.76 -5.04
N ASN A 305 -10.81 -9.43 -3.88
CA ASN A 305 -10.78 -10.89 -3.83
C ASN A 305 -11.99 -11.53 -4.52
N ALA A 306 -13.19 -10.95 -4.39
CA ALA A 306 -14.37 -11.42 -5.12
C ALA A 306 -14.14 -11.40 -6.63
N PHE A 307 -13.62 -10.28 -7.16
CA PHE A 307 -13.29 -10.16 -8.57
C PHE A 307 -12.15 -11.11 -8.97
N VAL A 308 -11.09 -11.27 -8.16
CA VAL A 308 -9.98 -12.21 -8.46
C VAL A 308 -10.50 -13.64 -8.59
N ILE A 309 -11.37 -14.09 -7.68
CA ILE A 309 -11.93 -15.44 -7.71
C ILE A 309 -12.88 -15.61 -8.92
N ALA A 310 -13.73 -14.64 -9.19
CA ALA A 310 -14.72 -14.76 -10.26
C ALA A 310 -14.07 -14.72 -11.66
N PHE A 311 -13.12 -13.82 -11.85
CA PHE A 311 -12.64 -13.42 -13.16
C PHE A 311 -11.23 -13.94 -13.47
N THR A 312 -10.33 -13.96 -12.49
CA THR A 312 -8.93 -14.38 -12.71
C THR A 312 -8.73 -15.89 -12.50
N SER A 313 -9.51 -16.51 -11.59
CA SER A 313 -9.49 -17.96 -11.36
C SER A 313 -10.38 -18.72 -12.35
N ASP A 314 -9.99 -19.96 -12.66
CA ASP A 314 -10.81 -20.90 -13.43
C ASP A 314 -11.86 -21.62 -12.54
N PHE A 315 -12.09 -21.16 -11.30
CA PHE A 315 -13.05 -21.77 -10.37
C PHE A 315 -14.50 -21.74 -10.90
N ILE A 316 -15.02 -20.56 -11.27
CA ILE A 316 -16.41 -20.43 -11.73
C ILE A 316 -16.69 -21.22 -13.02
N PRO A 317 -15.86 -21.15 -14.08
CA PRO A 317 -16.05 -21.99 -15.26
C PRO A 317 -16.10 -23.49 -14.98
N ARG A 318 -15.25 -23.98 -14.07
CA ARG A 318 -15.24 -25.40 -13.66
C ARG A 318 -16.53 -25.78 -12.94
N LEU A 319 -17.01 -24.91 -12.06
CA LEU A 319 -18.26 -25.09 -11.34
C LEU A 319 -19.45 -25.14 -12.30
N VAL A 320 -19.53 -24.20 -13.24
CA VAL A 320 -20.60 -24.15 -14.25
C VAL A 320 -20.58 -25.40 -15.12
N TYR A 321 -19.40 -25.84 -15.58
CA TYR A 321 -19.28 -27.08 -16.34
C TYR A 321 -19.78 -28.29 -15.55
N GLN A 322 -19.36 -28.42 -14.29
CA GLN A 322 -19.73 -29.54 -13.44
C GLN A 322 -21.24 -29.63 -13.17
N TYR A 323 -21.92 -28.50 -12.98
CA TYR A 323 -23.35 -28.48 -12.63
C TYR A 323 -24.29 -28.39 -13.84
N MET A 324 -23.88 -27.76 -14.94
CA MET A 324 -24.77 -27.54 -16.09
C MET A 324 -24.50 -28.45 -17.29
N TYR A 325 -23.24 -28.88 -17.48
CA TYR A 325 -22.81 -29.54 -18.73
C TYR A 325 -22.30 -30.97 -18.52
N SER A 326 -21.84 -31.33 -17.32
CA SER A 326 -21.39 -32.68 -17.00
C SER A 326 -22.57 -33.60 -16.69
N SER A 327 -22.72 -34.69 -17.44
CA SER A 327 -23.75 -35.70 -17.20
C SER A 327 -23.54 -36.42 -15.87
N ASP A 328 -22.28 -36.63 -15.48
CA ASP A 328 -21.88 -37.48 -14.36
C ASP A 328 -21.40 -36.64 -13.14
N GLY A 329 -21.44 -35.31 -13.25
CA GLY A 329 -20.85 -34.40 -12.26
C GLY A 329 -19.32 -34.47 -12.17
N SER A 330 -18.66 -35.14 -13.13
CA SER A 330 -17.21 -35.27 -13.21
C SER A 330 -16.57 -34.14 -14.02
N MET A 331 -15.28 -33.90 -13.82
CA MET A 331 -14.49 -32.90 -14.59
C MET A 331 -13.94 -33.45 -15.91
N HIS A 332 -14.33 -34.67 -16.32
CA HIS A 332 -13.89 -35.25 -17.58
C HIS A 332 -14.44 -34.43 -18.76
N GLY A 333 -13.58 -34.15 -19.74
CA GLY A 333 -13.95 -33.36 -20.92
C GLY A 333 -13.93 -31.84 -20.75
N PHE A 334 -13.67 -31.30 -19.54
CA PHE A 334 -13.68 -29.85 -19.28
C PHE A 334 -12.79 -29.04 -20.25
N VAL A 335 -11.56 -29.51 -20.49
CA VAL A 335 -10.63 -28.83 -21.39
C VAL A 335 -11.14 -28.86 -22.84
N ASN A 336 -11.78 -29.97 -23.25
CA ASN A 336 -12.32 -30.10 -24.60
C ASN A 336 -13.54 -29.18 -24.81
N HIS A 337 -14.35 -28.98 -23.76
CA HIS A 337 -15.49 -28.05 -23.77
C HIS A 337 -15.06 -26.58 -23.70
N THR A 338 -13.98 -26.25 -22.99
CA THR A 338 -13.54 -24.85 -22.80
C THR A 338 -12.84 -24.28 -24.03
N LEU A 339 -12.36 -25.14 -24.94
CA LEU A 339 -11.63 -24.74 -26.13
C LEU A 339 -12.57 -24.60 -27.33
N SER A 340 -12.57 -23.43 -27.97
CA SER A 340 -13.29 -23.20 -29.23
C SER A 340 -12.41 -23.53 -30.44
N TYR A 341 -13.08 -23.88 -31.54
CA TYR A 341 -12.44 -24.26 -32.79
C TYR A 341 -12.25 -23.05 -33.72
N PHE A 342 -11.10 -22.99 -34.38
CA PHE A 342 -10.80 -22.00 -35.40
C PHE A 342 -10.22 -22.65 -36.66
N ASN A 343 -10.73 -22.27 -37.83
CA ASN A 343 -10.21 -22.75 -39.11
C ASN A 343 -9.03 -21.87 -39.54
N VAL A 344 -7.88 -22.47 -39.80
CA VAL A 344 -6.63 -21.77 -40.13
C VAL A 344 -6.76 -20.98 -41.45
N SER A 345 -7.60 -21.42 -42.38
CA SER A 345 -7.86 -20.70 -43.64
C SER A 345 -8.52 -19.32 -43.46
N HIS A 346 -9.07 -19.01 -42.27
CA HIS A 346 -9.75 -17.75 -42.00
C HIS A 346 -8.82 -16.68 -41.37
N PHE A 347 -7.50 -16.86 -41.45
CA PHE A 347 -6.56 -15.80 -41.09
C PHE A 347 -6.59 -14.66 -42.12
N GLN A 348 -6.42 -13.42 -41.65
CA GLN A 348 -6.20 -12.28 -42.53
C GLN A 348 -4.78 -12.37 -43.15
N GLU A 349 -4.65 -11.99 -44.42
CA GLU A 349 -3.37 -12.03 -45.14
C GLU A 349 -2.26 -11.31 -44.35
N GLY A 350 -1.10 -11.97 -44.18
CA GLY A 350 0.05 -11.43 -43.45
C GLY A 350 0.06 -11.68 -41.93
N PHE A 351 -1.00 -12.26 -41.35
CA PHE A 351 -1.08 -12.61 -39.92
C PHE A 351 -0.94 -14.10 -39.63
N GLU A 352 -0.59 -14.89 -40.65
CA GLU A 352 -0.25 -16.29 -40.53
C GLU A 352 1.10 -16.48 -39.81
N PRO A 353 1.30 -17.62 -39.12
CA PRO A 353 2.59 -17.91 -38.51
C PRO A 353 3.68 -18.01 -39.58
N LEU A 354 4.71 -17.16 -39.47
CA LEU A 354 5.86 -17.09 -40.39
C LEU A 354 6.62 -18.42 -40.51
N GLU A 355 6.65 -19.20 -39.45
CA GLU A 355 7.19 -20.56 -39.41
C GLU A 355 6.19 -21.47 -38.68
N PRO A 356 5.35 -22.24 -39.39
CA PRO A 356 4.56 -23.29 -38.76
C PRO A 356 5.51 -24.37 -38.24
N ASP A 357 5.37 -24.76 -36.96
CA ASP A 357 6.10 -25.91 -36.44
C ASP A 357 5.84 -27.13 -37.33
N HIS A 358 6.91 -27.78 -37.78
CA HIS A 358 6.81 -28.98 -38.62
C HIS A 358 6.37 -30.19 -37.77
N LEU A 359 5.08 -30.25 -37.42
CA LEU A 359 4.47 -31.39 -36.74
C LEU A 359 4.33 -32.64 -37.63
N GLY A 360 4.78 -32.57 -38.90
CA GLY A 360 4.72 -33.68 -39.87
C GLY A 360 3.38 -33.81 -40.61
N TYR A 361 2.42 -32.93 -40.36
CA TYR A 361 1.13 -32.87 -41.03
C TYR A 361 0.62 -31.41 -41.14
N HIS A 362 -0.26 -31.15 -42.12
CA HIS A 362 -0.89 -29.84 -42.27
C HIS A 362 -1.97 -29.65 -41.19
N VAL A 363 -1.91 -28.53 -40.47
CA VAL A 363 -2.90 -28.19 -39.44
C VAL A 363 -4.04 -27.41 -40.06
N GLU A 364 -5.22 -28.03 -40.18
CA GLU A 364 -6.42 -27.38 -40.74
C GLU A 364 -7.18 -26.55 -39.69
N MET A 365 -7.19 -27.02 -38.44
CA MET A 365 -7.99 -26.43 -37.35
C MET A 365 -7.11 -26.22 -36.12
N CYS A 366 -7.21 -25.05 -35.50
CA CYS A 366 -6.57 -24.75 -34.22
C CYS A 366 -7.62 -24.50 -33.11
N ARG A 367 -7.19 -24.63 -31.86
CA ARG A 367 -8.03 -24.46 -30.68
C ARG A 367 -7.56 -23.28 -29.85
N TYR A 368 -8.49 -22.47 -29.36
CA TYR A 368 -8.18 -21.32 -28.51
C TYR A 368 -9.15 -21.24 -27.33
N LYS A 369 -8.73 -20.57 -26.25
CA LYS A 369 -9.51 -20.45 -25.00
C LYS A 369 -10.45 -19.25 -25.11
N ASP A 370 -11.64 -19.47 -25.66
CA ASP A 370 -12.74 -18.51 -25.66
C ASP A 370 -14.08 -19.26 -25.88
N TYR A 371 -15.20 -18.69 -25.43
CA TYR A 371 -16.52 -19.30 -25.56
C TYR A 371 -17.23 -18.76 -26.82
N ARG A 372 -16.93 -19.38 -27.97
CA ARG A 372 -17.45 -18.99 -29.28
C ARG A 372 -17.99 -20.19 -30.04
N GLU A 373 -18.98 -19.92 -30.88
CA GLU A 373 -19.60 -20.92 -31.73
C GLU A 373 -18.59 -21.46 -32.76
N PRO A 374 -18.66 -22.77 -33.08
CA PRO A 374 -17.73 -23.41 -34.00
C PRO A 374 -17.96 -22.94 -35.45
N PRO A 375 -16.97 -23.14 -36.35
CA PRO A 375 -17.03 -22.62 -37.70
C PRO A 375 -18.10 -23.27 -38.60
N TRP A 376 -18.59 -24.45 -38.25
CA TRP A 376 -19.68 -25.14 -38.97
C TRP A 376 -21.09 -24.77 -38.47
N SER A 377 -21.20 -23.88 -37.48
CA SER A 377 -22.50 -23.38 -37.00
C SER A 377 -23.08 -22.32 -37.96
N SER A 378 -24.36 -22.00 -37.82
CA SER A 378 -25.03 -20.95 -38.59
C SER A 378 -24.46 -19.54 -38.35
N THR A 379 -23.83 -19.31 -37.20
CA THR A 379 -23.26 -18.03 -36.75
C THR A 379 -21.81 -18.23 -36.32
N PRO A 380 -20.88 -18.43 -37.27
CA PRO A 380 -19.51 -18.84 -36.97
C PRO A 380 -18.76 -17.75 -36.19
N TYR A 381 -18.04 -18.16 -35.14
CA TYR A 381 -17.19 -17.31 -34.29
C TYR A 381 -17.92 -16.24 -33.46
N GLU A 382 -19.24 -16.22 -33.44
CA GLU A 382 -20.00 -15.37 -32.52
C GLU A 382 -19.89 -15.87 -31.07
N ILE A 383 -20.17 -14.98 -30.12
CA ILE A 383 -20.13 -15.30 -28.69
C ILE A 383 -21.23 -16.30 -28.38
N SER A 384 -20.86 -17.46 -27.82
CA SER A 384 -21.81 -18.53 -27.52
C SER A 384 -22.69 -18.21 -26.30
N LYS A 385 -23.82 -18.90 -26.16
CA LYS A 385 -24.67 -18.84 -24.96
C LYS A 385 -23.90 -19.24 -23.69
N GLU A 386 -22.92 -20.12 -23.82
CA GLU A 386 -22.06 -20.56 -22.72
C GLU A 386 -21.28 -19.39 -22.08
N PHE A 387 -20.80 -18.45 -22.91
CA PHE A 387 -20.11 -17.25 -22.44
C PHE A 387 -21.00 -16.44 -21.49
N TRP A 388 -22.24 -16.19 -21.91
CA TRP A 388 -23.21 -15.40 -21.14
C TRP A 388 -23.64 -16.11 -19.87
N ALA A 389 -23.80 -17.44 -19.91
CA ALA A 389 -24.08 -18.23 -18.71
C ALA A 389 -22.93 -18.13 -17.69
N VAL A 390 -21.68 -18.32 -18.13
CA VAL A 390 -20.50 -18.21 -17.26
C VAL A 390 -20.36 -16.77 -16.73
N LEU A 391 -20.60 -15.75 -17.55
CA LEU A 391 -20.53 -14.35 -17.13
C LEU A 391 -21.61 -14.01 -16.09
N ALA A 392 -22.84 -14.48 -16.28
CA ALA A 392 -23.93 -14.27 -15.33
C ALA A 392 -23.60 -14.89 -13.97
N VAL A 393 -23.10 -16.13 -13.96
CA VAL A 393 -22.69 -16.81 -12.70
C VAL A 393 -21.51 -16.10 -12.05
N ARG A 394 -20.54 -15.57 -12.82
CA ARG A 394 -19.45 -14.74 -12.27
C ARG A 394 -19.97 -13.50 -11.54
N LEU A 395 -20.88 -12.75 -12.16
CA LEU A 395 -21.45 -11.54 -11.57
C LEU A 395 -22.31 -11.87 -10.33
N ALA A 396 -23.13 -12.94 -10.41
CA ALA A 396 -23.91 -13.42 -9.28
C ALA A 396 -23.01 -13.82 -8.10
N PHE A 397 -21.91 -14.54 -8.37
CA PHE A 397 -20.92 -14.90 -7.36
C PHE A 397 -20.32 -13.66 -6.69
N VAL A 398 -19.92 -12.63 -7.44
CA VAL A 398 -19.36 -11.40 -6.86
C VAL A 398 -20.36 -10.73 -5.91
N ILE A 399 -21.63 -10.61 -6.32
CA ILE A 399 -22.68 -10.01 -5.50
C ILE A 399 -22.88 -10.82 -4.21
N VAL A 400 -23.03 -12.14 -4.31
CA VAL A 400 -23.26 -13.01 -3.14
C VAL A 400 -22.05 -12.98 -2.21
N PHE A 401 -20.84 -13.18 -2.75
CA PHE A 401 -19.61 -13.20 -1.97
C PHE A 401 -19.39 -11.86 -1.24
N GLN A 402 -19.57 -10.74 -1.93
CA GLN A 402 -19.40 -9.42 -1.34
C GLN A 402 -20.39 -9.20 -0.18
N ASN A 403 -21.67 -9.46 -0.39
CA ASN A 403 -22.68 -9.24 0.65
C ASN A 403 -22.48 -10.15 1.86
N VAL A 404 -22.20 -11.44 1.63
CA VAL A 404 -21.98 -12.41 2.71
C VAL A 404 -20.73 -12.05 3.53
N VAL A 405 -19.60 -11.75 2.87
CA VAL A 405 -18.35 -11.47 3.60
C VAL A 405 -18.42 -10.11 4.31
N MET A 406 -19.05 -9.10 3.72
CA MET A 406 -19.26 -7.81 4.39
C MET A 406 -20.16 -7.97 5.61
N LEU A 407 -21.27 -8.71 5.50
CA LEU A 407 -22.15 -9.00 6.62
C LEU A 407 -21.42 -9.74 7.74
N MET A 408 -20.61 -10.75 7.40
CA MET A 408 -19.81 -11.47 8.39
C MET A 408 -18.78 -10.56 9.07
N SER A 409 -18.15 -9.65 8.33
CA SER A 409 -17.23 -8.65 8.91
C SER A 409 -17.95 -7.74 9.91
N ASP A 410 -19.15 -7.27 9.57
CA ASP A 410 -19.93 -6.39 10.45
C ASP A 410 -20.46 -7.15 11.68
N ILE A 411 -20.79 -8.44 11.54
CA ILE A 411 -21.16 -9.30 12.69
C ILE A 411 -19.99 -9.47 13.65
N VAL A 412 -18.75 -9.65 13.13
CA VAL A 412 -17.55 -9.77 13.98
C VAL A 412 -17.28 -8.46 14.71
N ASP A 413 -17.41 -7.31 14.03
CA ASP A 413 -17.30 -5.98 14.62
C ASP A 413 -18.34 -5.76 15.73
N TRP A 414 -19.57 -6.25 15.53
CA TRP A 414 -20.62 -6.20 16.55
C TRP A 414 -20.37 -7.14 17.74
N LEU A 415 -19.75 -8.31 17.51
CA LEU A 415 -19.50 -9.32 18.54
C LEU A 415 -18.35 -8.94 19.48
N ILE A 416 -17.32 -8.27 18.95
CA ILE A 416 -16.11 -7.93 19.71
C ILE A 416 -16.27 -6.51 20.30
N PRO A 417 -16.37 -6.36 21.62
CA PRO A 417 -16.47 -5.02 22.22
C PRO A 417 -15.15 -4.24 22.06
N ASP A 418 -15.24 -2.99 21.62
CA ASP A 418 -14.08 -2.10 21.39
C ASP A 418 -13.19 -1.88 22.63
N ILE A 419 -13.78 -1.91 23.83
CA ILE A 419 -13.07 -1.67 25.09
C ILE A 419 -13.11 -2.96 25.94
N PRO A 420 -11.95 -3.51 26.34
CA PRO A 420 -11.91 -4.69 27.21
C PRO A 420 -12.48 -4.37 28.59
N LYS A 421 -13.18 -5.36 29.19
CA LYS A 421 -13.86 -5.20 30.48
C LYS A 421 -12.91 -4.79 31.61
N ASP A 422 -11.69 -5.33 31.62
CA ASP A 422 -10.70 -5.06 32.67
C ASP A 422 -10.32 -3.57 32.72
N ILE A 423 -10.08 -2.96 31.57
CA ILE A 423 -9.74 -1.53 31.47
C ILE A 423 -10.96 -0.66 31.80
N SER A 424 -12.15 -1.02 31.34
CA SER A 424 -13.38 -0.30 31.68
C SER A 424 -13.62 -0.29 33.19
N GLN A 425 -13.44 -1.44 33.85
CA GLN A 425 -13.52 -1.55 35.31
C GLN A 425 -12.41 -0.78 36.01
N GLN A 426 -11.18 -0.80 35.50
CA GLN A 426 -10.08 -0.05 36.07
C GLN A 426 -10.33 1.47 35.99
N ILE A 427 -10.75 1.99 34.83
CA ILE A 427 -11.11 3.40 34.66
C ILE A 427 -12.24 3.78 35.62
N HIS A 428 -13.22 2.89 35.82
CA HIS A 428 -14.31 3.12 36.76
C HIS A 428 -13.83 3.16 38.21
N LYS A 429 -12.95 2.22 38.62
CA LYS A 429 -12.34 2.19 39.96
C LYS A 429 -11.48 3.42 40.23
N GLU A 430 -10.62 3.79 39.28
CA GLU A 430 -9.78 5.00 39.37
C GLU A 430 -10.64 6.27 39.50
N LYS A 431 -11.76 6.33 38.79
CA LYS A 431 -12.71 7.45 38.89
C LYS A 431 -13.41 7.51 40.25
N ILE A 432 -13.84 6.37 40.80
CA ILE A 432 -14.44 6.32 42.15
C ILE A 432 -13.41 6.76 43.19
N LEU A 433 -12.20 6.19 43.14
CA LEU A 433 -11.13 6.50 44.10
C LEU A 433 -10.69 7.97 44.01
N MET A 434 -10.62 8.55 42.81
CA MET A 434 -10.38 9.98 42.61
C MET A 434 -11.45 10.84 43.28
N VAL A 435 -12.73 10.49 43.10
CA VAL A 435 -13.85 11.25 43.68
C VAL A 435 -13.86 11.13 45.21
N GLU A 436 -13.59 9.94 45.75
CA GLU A 436 -13.51 9.72 47.20
C GLU A 436 -12.37 10.54 47.83
N LEU A 437 -11.18 10.52 47.21
CA LEU A 437 -10.04 11.34 47.66
C LEU A 437 -10.37 12.84 47.60
N PHE A 438 -11.00 13.29 46.53
CA PHE A 438 -11.40 14.69 46.37
C PHE A 438 -12.41 15.12 47.46
N MET A 439 -13.42 14.30 47.72
CA MET A 439 -14.43 14.57 48.77
C MET A 439 -13.80 14.60 50.18
N LYS A 440 -12.85 13.69 50.46
CA LYS A 440 -12.13 13.65 51.74
C LYS A 440 -11.23 14.88 51.92
N GLU A 441 -10.58 15.36 50.87
CA GLU A 441 -9.76 16.57 50.92
C GLU A 441 -10.63 17.83 51.15
N GLU A 442 -11.77 17.94 50.47
CA GLU A 442 -12.73 19.03 50.69
C GLU A 442 -13.34 19.01 52.09
N GLN A 443 -13.72 17.83 52.60
CA GLN A 443 -14.16 17.69 53.99
C GLN A 443 -13.06 18.10 54.98
N GLY A 444 -11.81 17.71 54.73
CA GLY A 444 -10.67 18.13 55.54
C GLY A 444 -10.47 19.66 55.54
N LYS A 445 -10.59 20.31 54.38
CA LYS A 445 -10.52 21.78 54.27
C LYS A 445 -11.68 22.46 55.01
N MET A 446 -12.90 21.93 54.91
CA MET A 446 -14.07 22.42 55.64
C MET A 446 -13.87 22.31 57.15
N HIS A 447 -13.37 21.15 57.62
CA HIS A 447 -13.10 20.92 59.04
C HIS A 447 -12.00 21.83 59.59
N ILE A 448 -10.99 22.16 58.77
CA ILE A 448 -9.97 23.16 59.10
C ILE A 448 -10.58 24.56 59.16
N LEU A 449 -11.44 24.94 58.20
CA LEU A 449 -12.14 26.22 58.20
C LEU A 449 -13.04 26.39 59.44
N ASP A 450 -13.80 25.36 59.80
CA ASP A 450 -14.63 25.34 61.01
C ASP A 450 -13.79 25.36 62.29
N SER A 451 -12.61 24.72 62.27
CA SER A 451 -11.66 24.83 63.39
C SER A 451 -10.99 26.21 63.49
N MET A 452 -11.00 27.00 62.41
CA MET A 452 -10.34 28.30 62.27
C MET A 452 -11.28 29.52 62.44
N GLY A 453 -12.54 29.36 62.87
CA GLY A 453 -13.35 30.53 63.26
C GLY A 453 -14.47 30.27 64.28
N PRO A 454 -14.77 31.18 65.25
CA PRO A 454 -14.14 32.48 65.55
C PRO A 454 -13.53 32.54 66.97
N ARG A 455 -12.21 32.77 67.06
CA ARG A 455 -11.56 33.43 68.23
C ARG A 455 -10.88 34.73 67.79
N ALA A 456 -11.64 35.61 67.15
CA ALA A 456 -11.34 37.04 67.04
C ALA A 456 -12.62 37.73 66.56
N GLY A 457 -13.23 38.57 67.40
CA GLY A 457 -14.39 39.37 66.98
C GLY A 457 -15.44 39.63 68.05
N LYS A 458 -15.05 40.11 69.23
CA LYS A 458 -15.82 41.16 69.89
C LYS A 458 -14.90 42.36 70.09
N ASP A 459 -15.36 43.47 69.56
CA ASP A 459 -14.92 44.84 69.81
C ASP A 459 -13.63 45.30 69.11
N ALA A 460 -13.81 45.92 67.93
CA ALA A 460 -13.37 47.30 67.68
C ALA A 460 -13.67 47.72 66.22
N CYS A 461 -14.54 48.72 66.08
CA CYS A 461 -14.63 49.58 64.91
C CYS A 461 -13.26 50.16 64.53
N ASN A 462 -12.88 50.13 63.25
CA ASN A 462 -12.62 51.34 62.45
C ASN A 462 -11.89 51.03 61.13
N ASN A 463 -12.37 51.68 60.07
CA ASN A 463 -11.67 52.25 58.91
C ASN A 463 -10.48 51.47 58.32
N HIS A 464 -10.67 50.92 57.12
CA HIS A 464 -10.13 51.46 55.86
C HIS A 464 -10.18 50.39 54.75
N SER A 465 -10.77 50.76 53.62
CA SER A 465 -10.80 49.96 52.39
C SER A 465 -9.39 49.75 51.82
N PRO A 466 -9.06 48.57 51.26
CA PRO A 466 -7.96 48.46 50.31
C PRO A 466 -8.43 48.06 48.90
N VAL A 467 -7.88 48.82 47.96
CA VAL A 467 -7.86 48.69 46.49
C VAL A 467 -7.38 47.28 46.04
N PRO A 468 -7.88 46.71 44.93
CA PRO A 468 -7.45 45.40 44.45
C PRO A 468 -6.04 45.44 43.83
N ARG A 469 -5.12 44.59 44.32
CA ARG A 469 -3.82 44.33 43.68
C ARG A 469 -3.95 43.24 42.59
N PRO A 470 -3.26 43.36 41.45
CA PRO A 470 -3.27 42.36 40.39
C PRO A 470 -2.43 41.13 40.75
N ARG A 471 -2.89 39.95 40.28
CA ARG A 471 -2.23 38.65 40.38
C ARG A 471 -0.81 38.67 39.78
N SER A 472 0.14 38.13 40.53
CA SER A 472 1.48 37.78 40.06
C SER A 472 1.44 36.62 39.06
N THR A 473 2.11 36.81 37.94
CA THR A 473 2.40 35.81 36.89
C THR A 473 3.49 34.83 37.36
N PRO A 474 3.52 33.58 36.85
CA PRO A 474 4.60 32.63 37.14
C PRO A 474 5.87 32.99 36.35
N HIS A 475 7.02 32.95 37.04
CA HIS A 475 8.34 33.12 36.44
C HIS A 475 8.72 31.94 35.52
N THR A 476 9.04 32.24 34.27
CA THR A 476 9.87 31.43 33.38
C THR A 476 11.35 31.62 33.71
N PRO A 477 12.17 30.56 33.76
CA PRO A 477 13.62 30.70 33.90
C PRO A 477 14.26 31.02 32.55
N THR A 478 15.04 32.11 32.51
CA THR A 478 15.93 32.49 31.42
C THR A 478 17.16 31.59 31.40
N SER A 479 17.50 31.02 30.24
CA SER A 479 18.80 30.43 29.98
C SER A 479 19.77 31.53 29.53
N ASP A 480 20.80 31.77 30.32
CA ASP A 480 22.06 32.29 29.80
C ASP A 480 22.82 31.12 29.16
N TYR A 481 22.95 31.15 27.83
CA TYR A 481 24.10 30.69 27.03
C TYR A 481 23.91 31.10 25.56
#